data_AF-A0A948FBY3-F1
#
_entry.id   AF-A0A948FBY3-F1
#
_cell.length_a   1.000
_cell.length_b   1.000
_cell.length_c   1.000
_cell.angle_alpha   90.00
_cell.angle_beta   90.00
_cell.angle_gamma   90.00
#
_symmetry.space_group_name_H-M   'P 1'
#
loop_
_entity.id
_entity.type
_entity.pdbx_description
1 polymer ?
#
loop_
_entity_poly.entity_id
_entity_poly.type
_entity_poly.pdbx_seq_one_letter_code
_entity_poly.pdbx_strand_id
1 'polypeptide(L)'
;MKYRYSVDQNNSLSLKVPGSKRAVPARGRFKIDKNNKLIYLLNEPCEWKRKYKLPSKMIFEGKWGLDRNHNLELTLEENRSQFKSDTLTIRGNIIKAGSDTIVFEAKSIDQNGLLHLQMLELGVRWSADEVNRLCFSAKKRASDIVVLQGEWLLDKNQKLTYTYERQELKRKTKLKNTLVFEGFWQIADSKKLVYILKGSPDSRFEFRAQIQSPTIYPQEGAIKFLLGAGAKKTSPKAQKTISLYGAWKFSKRLGLSFEIDYQEEKVVAAEFGVDAALNKANQVSLALKTKEGKPLGVDAVFTHKFLKQLDAEVFLKLKDSKDEAAASIGMRIPF
;
A
#
# COMPACT_ATOMS: atom_id res chain seq x y z
N MET A 1 -39.29 5.21 10.97
CA MET A 1 -39.68 4.83 9.60
C MET A 1 -38.40 4.49 8.85
N LYS A 2 -38.34 3.35 8.16
CA LYS A 2 -37.17 2.99 7.35
C LYS A 2 -37.37 3.56 5.95
N TYR A 3 -36.33 4.16 5.38
CA TYR A 3 -36.31 4.64 3.99
C TYR A 3 -35.30 3.80 3.22
N ARG A 4 -35.55 3.61 1.92
CA ARG A 4 -34.49 3.16 1.02
C ARG A 4 -33.71 4.35 0.52
N TYR A 5 -32.38 4.25 0.53
CA TYR A 5 -31.49 5.34 0.14
C TYR A 5 -30.68 4.94 -1.10
N SER A 6 -30.46 5.91 -1.97
CA SER A 6 -29.56 5.78 -3.11
C SER A 6 -28.87 7.12 -3.40
N VAL A 7 -27.85 7.08 -4.23
CA VAL A 7 -27.18 8.27 -4.75
C VAL A 7 -27.54 8.41 -6.22
N ASP A 8 -28.07 9.56 -6.61
CA ASP A 8 -28.45 9.83 -8.00
C ASP A 8 -27.24 10.13 -8.89
N GLN A 9 -27.47 10.45 -10.16
CA GLN A 9 -26.40 10.74 -11.13
C GLN A 9 -25.58 12.00 -10.80
N ASN A 10 -26.13 12.90 -9.99
CA ASN A 10 -25.51 14.17 -9.59
C ASN A 10 -24.88 14.08 -8.19
N ASN A 11 -24.65 12.87 -7.67
CA ASN A 11 -24.14 12.63 -6.33
C ASN A 11 -25.01 13.28 -5.22
N SER A 12 -26.32 13.40 -5.46
CA SER A 12 -27.28 13.82 -4.44
C SER A 12 -27.97 12.61 -3.84
N LEU A 13 -28.30 12.70 -2.55
CA LEU A 13 -29.00 11.62 -1.87
C LEU A 13 -30.44 11.58 -2.35
N SER A 14 -30.93 10.39 -2.68
CA SER A 14 -32.32 10.12 -2.99
C SER A 14 -32.93 9.21 -1.94
N LEU A 15 -34.12 9.56 -1.44
CA LEU A 15 -34.88 8.74 -0.50
C LEU A 15 -36.15 8.19 -1.16
N LYS A 16 -36.41 6.90 -0.95
CA LYS A 16 -37.67 6.26 -1.35
C LYS A 16 -38.48 5.94 -0.10
N VAL A 17 -39.59 6.65 0.05
CA VAL A 17 -40.54 6.44 1.14
C VAL A 17 -41.24 5.08 0.96
N PRO A 18 -41.44 4.30 2.04
CA PRO A 18 -42.28 3.11 2.01
C PRO A 18 -43.61 3.33 1.29
N GLY A 19 -43.97 2.45 0.36
CA GLY A 19 -45.19 2.55 -0.46
C GLY A 19 -45.10 3.51 -1.65
N SER A 20 -44.10 4.41 -1.70
CA SER A 20 -43.89 5.27 -2.88
C SER A 20 -43.15 4.53 -3.98
N LYS A 21 -43.60 4.68 -5.23
CA LYS A 21 -42.84 4.24 -6.41
C LYS A 21 -41.70 5.22 -6.76
N ARG A 22 -41.83 6.49 -6.38
CA ARG A 22 -40.87 7.55 -6.73
C ARG A 22 -39.88 7.81 -5.59
N ALA A 23 -38.61 7.93 -5.94
CA ALA A 23 -37.58 8.47 -5.05
C ALA A 23 -37.64 10.01 -5.09
N VAL A 24 -37.34 10.63 -3.96
CA VAL A 24 -37.29 12.09 -3.80
C VAL A 24 -35.83 12.48 -3.56
N PRO A 25 -35.24 13.35 -4.40
CA PRO A 25 -33.91 13.86 -4.15
C PRO A 25 -33.94 14.80 -2.94
N ALA A 26 -32.90 14.75 -2.13
CA ALA A 26 -32.67 15.65 -1.01
C ALA A 26 -31.49 16.58 -1.33
N ARG A 27 -31.60 17.85 -0.94
CA ARG A 27 -30.53 18.84 -1.00
C ARG A 27 -29.57 18.65 0.18
N GLY A 28 -28.28 18.73 -0.09
CA GLY A 28 -27.26 18.55 0.93
C GLY A 28 -25.93 18.12 0.36
N ARG A 29 -25.03 17.68 1.25
CA ARG A 29 -23.68 17.23 0.88
C ARG A 29 -23.22 16.05 1.71
N PHE A 30 -22.39 15.21 1.11
CA PHE A 30 -21.75 14.11 1.80
C PHE A 30 -20.50 14.60 2.56
N LYS A 31 -20.22 13.94 3.69
CA LYS A 31 -18.99 14.09 4.46
C LYS A 31 -18.67 12.75 5.10
N ILE A 32 -17.40 12.44 5.28
CA ILE A 32 -16.96 11.31 6.12
C ILE A 32 -16.54 11.86 7.48
N ASP A 33 -16.97 11.23 8.57
CA ASP A 33 -16.49 11.59 9.92
C ASP A 33 -15.22 10.84 10.32
N LYS A 34 -14.69 11.19 11.49
CA LYS A 34 -13.50 10.57 12.08
C LYS A 34 -13.61 9.06 12.33
N ASN A 35 -14.82 8.50 12.34
CA ASN A 35 -15.08 7.08 12.53
C ASN A 35 -15.41 6.37 11.20
N ASN A 36 -15.13 7.04 10.07
CA ASN A 36 -15.46 6.56 8.73
C ASN A 36 -16.96 6.29 8.51
N LYS A 37 -17.83 7.03 9.20
CA LYS A 37 -19.27 7.02 8.90
C LYS A 37 -19.57 8.04 7.82
N LEU A 38 -20.42 7.66 6.87
CA LEU A 38 -20.88 8.59 5.85
C LEU A 38 -22.00 9.44 6.44
N ILE A 39 -21.84 10.74 6.37
CA ILE A 39 -22.81 11.74 6.82
C ILE A 39 -23.38 12.44 5.60
N TYR A 40 -24.70 12.63 5.59
CA TYR A 40 -25.35 13.57 4.70
C TYR A 40 -25.90 14.76 5.49
N LEU A 41 -25.38 15.95 5.21
CA LEU A 41 -25.82 17.21 5.80
C LEU A 41 -26.97 17.77 4.97
N LEU A 42 -28.20 17.65 5.47
CA LEU A 42 -29.41 18.11 4.78
C LEU A 42 -29.48 19.63 4.78
N ASN A 43 -29.66 20.19 3.59
CA ASN A 43 -29.90 21.61 3.36
C ASN A 43 -31.33 21.86 2.84
N GLU A 44 -32.28 21.10 3.37
CA GLU A 44 -33.69 21.21 3.01
C GLU A 44 -34.45 22.15 3.98
N PRO A 45 -35.50 22.84 3.51
CA PRO A 45 -36.37 23.65 4.38
C PRO A 45 -36.96 22.84 5.54
N CYS A 46 -37.23 23.50 6.66
CA CYS A 46 -37.79 22.85 7.86
C CYS A 46 -39.10 22.10 7.58
N GLU A 47 -39.95 22.63 6.70
CA GLU A 47 -41.21 21.98 6.31
C GLU A 47 -40.99 20.67 5.57
N TRP A 48 -40.02 20.64 4.65
CA TRP A 48 -39.65 19.43 3.92
C TRP A 48 -39.11 18.37 4.89
N LYS A 49 -38.21 18.76 5.80
CA LYS A 49 -37.67 17.86 6.83
C LYS A 49 -38.77 17.29 7.74
N ARG A 50 -39.74 18.13 8.14
CA ARG A 50 -40.90 17.73 8.96
C ARG A 50 -41.82 16.78 8.20
N LYS A 51 -42.10 17.04 6.92
CA LYS A 51 -42.91 16.17 6.04
C LYS A 51 -42.34 14.75 5.97
N TYR A 52 -41.02 14.63 5.84
CA TYR A 52 -40.35 13.33 5.76
C TYR A 52 -39.81 12.83 7.10
N LYS A 53 -40.03 13.54 8.21
CA LYS A 53 -39.51 13.21 9.56
C LYS A 53 -38.00 12.95 9.57
N LEU A 54 -37.24 13.76 8.84
CA LEU A 54 -35.79 13.63 8.70
C LEU A 54 -35.03 14.63 9.59
N PRO A 55 -33.90 14.23 10.21
CA PRO A 55 -33.02 15.14 10.95
C PRO A 55 -32.24 16.05 9.99
N SER A 56 -31.57 17.09 10.48
CA SER A 56 -30.64 17.89 9.66
C SER A 56 -29.36 17.13 9.26
N LYS A 57 -29.05 16.04 9.96
CA LYS A 57 -27.87 15.19 9.74
C LYS A 57 -28.30 13.74 9.69
N MET A 58 -28.08 13.08 8.55
CA MET A 58 -28.25 11.63 8.42
C MET A 58 -26.88 10.96 8.50
N ILE A 59 -26.83 9.83 9.20
CA ILE A 59 -25.62 9.04 9.41
C ILE A 59 -25.87 7.66 8.82
N PHE A 60 -24.97 7.24 7.93
CA PHE A 60 -24.99 5.97 7.26
C PHE A 60 -23.80 5.13 7.73
N GLU A 61 -24.13 3.91 8.13
CA GLU A 61 -23.18 2.89 8.54
C GLU A 61 -23.32 1.69 7.62
N GLY A 62 -22.21 1.10 7.24
CA GLY A 62 -22.17 0.08 6.20
C GLY A 62 -20.76 -0.33 5.89
N LYS A 63 -20.59 -1.23 4.92
CA LYS A 63 -19.30 -1.71 4.45
C LYS A 63 -18.78 -0.86 3.31
N TRP A 64 -17.55 -0.38 3.42
CA TRP A 64 -16.90 0.39 2.37
C TRP A 64 -16.43 -0.53 1.24
N GLY A 65 -16.50 -0.04 0.01
CA GLY A 65 -16.05 -0.74 -1.19
C GLY A 65 -15.74 0.22 -2.33
N LEU A 66 -15.29 -0.35 -3.44
CA LEU A 66 -15.13 0.33 -4.72
C LEU A 66 -15.87 -0.46 -5.80
N ASP A 67 -16.58 0.24 -6.66
CA ASP A 67 -17.15 -0.37 -7.86
C ASP A 67 -16.07 -0.58 -8.95
N ARG A 68 -16.47 -1.14 -10.10
CA ARG A 68 -15.57 -1.38 -11.24
C ARG A 68 -15.01 -0.11 -11.89
N ASN A 69 -15.58 1.05 -11.60
CA ASN A 69 -15.13 2.36 -12.07
C ASN A 69 -14.41 3.16 -10.98
N HIS A 70 -14.09 2.50 -9.85
CA HIS A 70 -13.44 3.09 -8.69
C HIS A 70 -14.26 4.20 -8.02
N ASN A 71 -15.58 4.15 -8.17
CA ASN A 71 -16.49 4.96 -7.37
C ASN A 71 -16.55 4.42 -5.95
N LEU A 72 -16.70 5.31 -4.97
CA LEU A 72 -16.77 4.94 -3.57
C LEU A 72 -18.16 4.37 -3.24
N GLU A 73 -18.21 3.15 -2.72
CA GLU A 73 -19.47 2.48 -2.36
C GLU A 73 -19.57 2.28 -0.85
N LEU A 74 -20.77 2.49 -0.31
CA LEU A 74 -21.13 2.09 1.04
C LEU A 74 -22.36 1.18 1.01
N THR A 75 -22.16 -0.11 1.31
CA THR A 75 -23.25 -1.08 1.45
C THR A 75 -23.81 -1.02 2.86
N LEU A 76 -25.03 -0.50 3.00
CA LEU A 76 -25.64 -0.18 4.29
C LEU A 76 -25.91 -1.44 5.13
N GLU A 77 -25.60 -1.33 6.42
CA GLU A 77 -26.03 -2.29 7.44
C GLU A 77 -27.48 -2.02 7.85
N GLU A 78 -28.17 -2.99 8.46
CA GLU A 78 -29.54 -2.72 8.91
C GLU A 78 -29.55 -1.87 10.19
N ASN A 79 -30.38 -0.82 10.22
CA ASN A 79 -30.65 -0.09 11.46
C ASN A 79 -32.09 0.46 11.51
N ARG A 80 -32.41 1.30 12.50
CA ARG A 80 -33.76 1.86 12.70
C ARG A 80 -34.25 2.73 11.53
N SER A 81 -33.34 3.32 10.76
CA SER A 81 -33.62 4.30 9.69
C SER A 81 -33.31 3.80 8.27
N GLN A 82 -32.53 2.73 8.12
CA GLN A 82 -32.02 2.25 6.82
C GLN A 82 -32.25 0.75 6.61
N PHE A 83 -32.45 0.36 5.36
CA PHE A 83 -32.54 -1.05 4.96
C PHE A 83 -31.15 -1.66 4.73
N LYS A 84 -31.02 -2.95 5.04
CA LYS A 84 -29.83 -3.72 4.76
C LYS A 84 -29.57 -3.80 3.25
N SER A 85 -28.31 -3.77 2.85
CA SER A 85 -27.84 -4.01 1.48
C SER A 85 -28.17 -2.92 0.46
N ASP A 86 -28.84 -1.83 0.85
CA ASP A 86 -28.86 -0.62 0.03
C ASP A 86 -27.41 -0.15 -0.19
N THR A 87 -27.05 0.24 -1.40
CA THR A 87 -25.68 0.66 -1.73
C THR A 87 -25.68 2.14 -2.13
N LEU A 88 -24.86 2.93 -1.44
CA LEU A 88 -24.64 4.33 -1.77
C LEU A 88 -23.37 4.45 -2.59
N THR A 89 -23.50 4.64 -3.90
CA THR A 89 -22.38 4.80 -4.83
C THR A 89 -22.11 6.28 -5.10
N ILE A 90 -21.04 6.81 -4.51
CA ILE A 90 -20.59 8.19 -4.73
C ILE A 90 -19.60 8.21 -5.89
N ARG A 91 -20.00 8.83 -7.00
CA ARG A 91 -19.17 8.90 -8.22
C ARG A 91 -18.07 9.95 -8.05
N GLY A 92 -16.82 9.53 -8.18
CA GLY A 92 -15.70 10.41 -7.86
C GLY A 92 -14.36 9.84 -8.29
N ASN A 93 -13.30 10.52 -7.86
CA ASN A 93 -11.92 10.18 -8.21
C ASN A 93 -11.14 9.98 -6.93
N ILE A 94 -10.29 8.96 -6.87
CA ILE A 94 -9.25 8.95 -5.86
C ILE A 94 -8.21 9.97 -6.32
N ILE A 95 -8.01 11.03 -5.53
CA ILE A 95 -7.08 12.10 -5.88
C ILE A 95 -5.79 12.03 -5.05
N LYS A 96 -5.82 11.33 -3.91
CA LYS A 96 -4.67 11.20 -3.01
C LYS A 96 -4.76 9.91 -2.19
N ALA A 97 -3.61 9.23 -2.06
CA ALA A 97 -3.40 8.16 -1.10
C ALA A 97 -2.30 8.60 -0.12
N GLY A 98 -2.70 8.96 1.11
CA GLY A 98 -1.79 9.24 2.20
C GLY A 98 -1.38 7.96 2.94
N SER A 99 -0.49 8.07 3.92
CA SER A 99 -0.07 6.93 4.72
C SER A 99 -1.21 6.28 5.50
N ASP A 100 -2.23 7.04 5.88
CA ASP A 100 -3.35 6.57 6.70
C ASP A 100 -4.71 7.09 6.24
N THR A 101 -4.73 7.67 5.04
CA THR A 101 -5.94 8.29 4.47
C THR A 101 -6.01 8.05 2.97
N ILE A 102 -7.22 8.05 2.45
CA ILE A 102 -7.50 8.10 1.02
C ILE A 102 -8.53 9.20 0.80
N VAL A 103 -8.27 10.07 -0.18
CA VAL A 103 -9.12 11.23 -0.47
C VAL A 103 -9.80 11.03 -1.81
N PHE A 104 -11.14 11.12 -1.78
CA PHE A 104 -11.98 11.09 -2.95
C PHE A 104 -12.51 12.49 -3.28
N GLU A 105 -12.39 12.90 -4.53
CA GLU A 105 -13.10 14.06 -5.06
C GLU A 105 -14.43 13.59 -5.66
N ALA A 106 -15.54 14.14 -5.20
CA ALA A 106 -16.87 13.95 -5.78
C ALA A 106 -17.44 15.28 -6.26
N LYS A 107 -18.03 15.27 -7.45
CA LYS A 107 -18.71 16.44 -8.03
C LYS A 107 -20.20 16.26 -7.88
N SER A 108 -20.90 17.27 -7.38
CA SER A 108 -22.36 17.26 -7.27
C SER A 108 -22.98 18.49 -7.92
N ILE A 109 -24.17 18.35 -8.45
CA ILE A 109 -24.92 19.44 -9.08
C ILE A 109 -26.19 19.63 -8.26
N ASP A 110 -26.43 20.84 -7.76
CA ASP A 110 -27.65 21.15 -7.02
C ASP A 110 -28.85 21.41 -7.96
N GLN A 111 -30.01 21.69 -7.37
CA GLN A 111 -31.24 21.94 -8.13
C GLN A 111 -31.21 23.23 -8.96
N ASN A 112 -30.28 24.14 -8.68
CA ASN A 112 -30.06 25.37 -9.45
C ASN A 112 -29.01 25.16 -10.56
N GLY A 113 -28.46 23.95 -10.69
CA GLY A 113 -27.41 23.62 -11.65
C GLY A 113 -26.01 24.02 -11.19
N LEU A 114 -25.82 24.46 -9.94
CA LEU A 114 -24.50 24.86 -9.45
C LEU A 114 -23.66 23.62 -9.13
N LEU A 115 -22.40 23.66 -9.58
CA LEU A 115 -21.42 22.62 -9.33
C LEU A 115 -20.79 22.80 -7.95
N HIS A 116 -20.83 21.74 -7.15
CA HIS A 116 -20.16 21.66 -5.84
C HIS A 116 -19.10 20.56 -5.87
N LEU A 117 -17.88 20.91 -5.48
CA LEU A 117 -16.79 19.96 -5.27
C LEU A 117 -16.76 19.51 -3.81
N GLN A 118 -16.70 18.21 -3.59
CA GLN A 118 -16.66 17.60 -2.25
C GLN A 118 -15.42 16.73 -2.11
N MET A 119 -14.68 16.92 -1.03
CA MET A 119 -13.58 16.04 -0.65
C MET A 119 -14.06 15.09 0.45
N LEU A 120 -13.98 13.79 0.18
CA LEU A 120 -14.33 12.73 1.12
C LEU A 120 -13.05 12.04 1.54
N GLU A 121 -12.63 12.30 2.78
CA GLU A 121 -11.41 11.74 3.36
C GLU A 121 -11.78 10.54 4.22
N LEU A 122 -11.30 9.36 3.83
CA LEU A 122 -11.50 8.11 4.56
C LEU A 122 -10.19 7.75 5.26
N GLY A 123 -10.24 7.54 6.57
CA GLY A 123 -9.12 7.02 7.35
C GLY A 123 -8.94 5.53 7.10
N VAL A 124 -7.76 5.11 6.63
CA VAL A 124 -7.50 3.74 6.19
C VAL A 124 -6.21 3.17 6.76
N ARG A 125 -6.09 1.85 6.74
CA ARG A 125 -4.82 1.13 6.89
C ARG A 125 -4.50 0.42 5.59
N TRP A 126 -3.29 0.62 5.06
CA TRP A 126 -2.84 -0.03 3.84
C TRP A 126 -2.28 -1.41 4.12
N SER A 127 -2.52 -2.35 3.19
CA SER A 127 -1.99 -3.71 3.22
C SER A 127 -1.92 -4.29 1.81
N ALA A 128 -1.25 -5.44 1.67
CA ALA A 128 -1.34 -6.26 0.45
C ALA A 128 -2.02 -7.58 0.79
N ASP A 129 -2.76 -8.14 -0.17
CA ASP A 129 -3.37 -9.46 0.02
C ASP A 129 -2.41 -10.62 -0.31
N GLU A 130 -2.91 -11.85 -0.20
CA GLU A 130 -2.10 -13.06 -0.41
C GLU A 130 -1.52 -13.23 -1.82
N VAL A 131 -2.06 -12.51 -2.80
CA VAL A 131 -1.62 -12.51 -4.20
C VAL A 131 -1.02 -11.14 -4.59
N ASN A 132 -0.57 -10.38 -3.59
CA ASN A 132 0.14 -9.11 -3.76
C ASN A 132 -0.67 -8.00 -4.45
N ARG A 133 -2.00 -8.02 -4.35
CA ARG A 133 -2.84 -6.87 -4.72
C ARG A 133 -2.84 -5.85 -3.59
N LEU A 134 -2.84 -4.57 -3.95
CA LEU A 134 -2.94 -3.50 -2.97
C LEU A 134 -4.34 -3.47 -2.38
N CYS A 135 -4.41 -3.32 -1.06
CA CYS A 135 -5.64 -3.27 -0.31
C CYS A 135 -5.60 -2.10 0.67
N PHE A 136 -6.77 -1.65 1.07
CA PHE A 136 -6.91 -0.82 2.26
C PHE A 136 -8.06 -1.32 3.10
N SER A 137 -8.02 -1.01 4.40
CA SER A 137 -9.16 -1.18 5.27
C SER A 137 -9.55 0.09 5.98
N ALA A 138 -10.84 0.39 6.02
CA ALA A 138 -11.33 1.55 6.75
C ALA A 138 -11.07 1.37 8.26
N LYS A 139 -10.49 2.39 8.90
CA LYS A 139 -10.24 2.43 10.34
C LYS A 139 -11.57 2.59 11.09
N LYS A 140 -12.25 1.47 11.36
CA LYS A 140 -13.49 1.39 12.15
C LYS A 140 -13.57 0.04 12.88
N ARG A 141 -14.55 -0.11 13.77
CA ARG A 141 -14.68 -1.29 14.66
C ARG A 141 -14.69 -2.63 13.91
N ALA A 142 -15.38 -2.71 12.77
CA ALA A 142 -15.34 -3.85 11.87
C ALA A 142 -14.59 -3.43 10.59
N SER A 143 -13.36 -3.90 10.40
CA SER A 143 -12.58 -3.50 9.22
C SER A 143 -13.12 -4.18 7.96
N ASP A 144 -13.38 -3.39 6.92
CA ASP A 144 -13.65 -3.91 5.58
C ASP A 144 -12.35 -3.88 4.79
N ILE A 145 -11.99 -4.97 4.12
CA ILE A 145 -10.83 -4.99 3.23
C ILE A 145 -11.33 -4.68 1.82
N VAL A 146 -10.84 -3.58 1.26
CA VAL A 146 -11.11 -3.15 -0.11
C VAL A 146 -9.88 -3.41 -0.96
N VAL A 147 -10.04 -4.25 -1.98
CA VAL A 147 -8.97 -4.57 -2.93
C VAL A 147 -8.98 -3.54 -4.05
N LEU A 148 -7.83 -2.92 -4.33
CA LEU A 148 -7.64 -2.05 -5.46
C LEU A 148 -7.52 -2.88 -6.75
N GLN A 149 -8.47 -2.72 -7.68
CA GLN A 149 -8.59 -3.56 -8.89
C GLN A 149 -7.70 -3.14 -10.08
N GLY A 150 -6.87 -2.13 -9.89
CA GLY A 150 -6.00 -1.58 -10.91
C GLY A 150 -4.63 -2.27 -10.88
N GLU A 151 -3.74 -1.79 -11.74
CA GLU A 151 -2.37 -2.28 -11.79
C GLU A 151 -1.48 -1.45 -10.88
N TRP A 152 -0.45 -2.05 -10.31
CA TRP A 152 0.57 -1.30 -9.59
C TRP A 152 1.96 -1.66 -10.13
N LEU A 153 2.86 -0.70 -10.17
CA LEU A 153 4.23 -0.78 -10.70
C LEU A 153 5.19 0.01 -9.79
N LEU A 154 6.49 -0.13 -10.03
CA LEU A 154 7.49 0.79 -9.50
C LEU A 154 7.72 1.90 -10.52
N ASP A 155 7.83 3.14 -10.06
CA ASP A 155 8.32 4.23 -10.90
C ASP A 155 9.86 4.25 -10.95
N LYS A 156 10.41 5.24 -11.66
CA LYS A 156 11.87 5.46 -11.77
C LYS A 156 12.56 5.76 -10.43
N ASN A 157 11.80 6.17 -9.42
CA ASN A 157 12.26 6.50 -8.07
C ASN A 157 11.97 5.36 -7.09
N GLN A 158 11.62 4.17 -7.63
CA GLN A 158 11.31 2.97 -6.87
C GLN A 158 10.10 3.14 -5.95
N LYS A 159 9.26 4.15 -6.19
CA LYS A 159 8.00 4.37 -5.47
C LYS A 159 6.92 3.50 -6.05
N LEU A 160 6.03 3.04 -5.17
CA LEU A 160 4.90 2.22 -5.58
C LEU A 160 3.83 3.11 -6.23
N THR A 161 3.50 2.80 -7.48
CA THR A 161 2.54 3.55 -8.29
C THR A 161 1.36 2.67 -8.64
N TYR A 162 0.15 3.07 -8.29
CA TYR A 162 -1.08 2.40 -8.64
C TYR A 162 -1.79 3.15 -9.78
N THR A 163 -2.26 2.43 -10.77
CA THR A 163 -2.92 2.98 -11.94
C THR A 163 -4.26 2.26 -12.17
N TYR A 164 -5.29 3.04 -12.43
CA TYR A 164 -6.60 2.51 -12.78
C TYR A 164 -7.25 3.31 -13.91
N GLU A 165 -8.10 2.62 -14.67
CA GLU A 165 -8.86 3.21 -15.76
C GLU A 165 -10.33 3.31 -15.39
N ARG A 166 -10.96 4.39 -15.82
CA ARG A 166 -12.41 4.57 -15.76
C ARG A 166 -12.95 4.92 -17.13
N GLN A 167 -14.12 4.39 -17.45
CA GLN A 167 -14.87 4.80 -18.63
C GLN A 167 -15.71 6.05 -18.34
N GLU A 168 -15.47 7.13 -19.08
CA GLU A 168 -16.32 8.30 -19.05
C GLU A 168 -17.48 8.11 -20.04
N LEU A 169 -18.67 7.72 -19.55
CA LEU A 169 -19.80 7.32 -20.39
C LEU A 169 -20.23 8.40 -21.41
N LYS A 170 -20.14 9.69 -21.04
CA LYS A 170 -20.53 10.81 -21.92
C LYS A 170 -19.60 10.97 -23.12
N ARG A 171 -18.30 10.76 -22.93
CA ARG A 171 -17.26 10.97 -23.96
C ARG A 171 -16.77 9.65 -24.59
N LYS A 172 -17.18 8.51 -24.01
CA LYS A 172 -16.66 7.15 -24.32
C LYS A 172 -15.13 7.05 -24.23
N THR A 173 -14.49 7.96 -23.51
CA THR A 173 -13.04 8.01 -23.30
C THR A 173 -12.66 7.24 -22.05
N LYS A 174 -11.50 6.59 -22.08
CA LYS A 174 -10.87 6.00 -20.90
C LYS A 174 -10.02 7.05 -20.21
N LEU A 175 -10.33 7.37 -18.96
CA LEU A 175 -9.49 8.22 -18.13
C LEU A 175 -8.58 7.34 -17.28
N LYS A 176 -7.28 7.50 -17.47
CA LYS A 176 -6.24 6.85 -16.66
C LYS A 176 -5.91 7.72 -15.45
N ASN A 177 -5.97 7.15 -14.25
CA ASN A 177 -5.64 7.82 -13.01
C ASN A 177 -4.48 7.07 -12.34
N THR A 178 -3.60 7.83 -11.68
CA THR A 178 -2.41 7.28 -11.06
C THR A 178 -2.25 7.83 -9.65
N LEU A 179 -2.00 6.93 -8.69
CA LEU A 179 -1.69 7.23 -7.30
C LEU A 179 -0.25 6.83 -7.04
N VAL A 180 0.54 7.73 -6.47
CA VAL A 180 1.90 7.44 -6.02
C VAL A 180 1.89 7.31 -4.51
N PHE A 181 2.42 6.20 -4.00
CA PHE A 181 2.54 5.95 -2.58
C PHE A 181 3.93 6.35 -2.11
N GLU A 182 3.99 7.34 -1.24
CA GLU A 182 5.25 7.78 -0.63
C GLU A 182 5.71 6.79 0.44
N GLY A 183 6.96 6.32 0.35
CA GLY A 183 7.45 5.27 1.24
C GLY A 183 8.85 4.77 0.87
N PHE A 184 9.24 3.66 1.47
CA PHE A 184 10.51 2.98 1.20
C PHE A 184 10.38 1.46 1.33
N TRP A 185 11.23 0.75 0.61
CA TRP A 185 11.34 -0.70 0.66
C TRP A 185 12.20 -1.16 1.83
N GLN A 186 11.76 -2.24 2.47
CA GLN A 186 12.49 -2.99 3.48
C GLN A 186 12.45 -4.48 3.13
N ILE A 187 13.61 -5.12 3.14
CA ILE A 187 13.74 -6.57 3.01
C ILE A 187 13.56 -7.15 4.41
N ALA A 188 12.37 -7.68 4.69
CA ALA A 188 12.01 -8.16 6.03
C ALA A 188 12.51 -9.58 6.27
N ASP A 189 12.41 -10.46 5.27
CA ASP A 189 12.96 -11.81 5.28
C ASP A 189 13.15 -12.33 3.83
N SER A 190 13.60 -13.59 3.68
CA SER A 190 13.88 -14.22 2.38
C SER A 190 12.66 -14.41 1.47
N LYS A 191 11.45 -14.34 2.06
CA LYS A 191 10.16 -14.56 1.41
C LYS A 191 9.23 -13.35 1.52
N LYS A 192 9.71 -12.22 2.05
CA LYS A 192 8.90 -11.07 2.38
C LYS A 192 9.60 -9.76 2.10
N LEU A 193 8.96 -8.97 1.24
CA LEU A 193 9.36 -7.60 0.93
C LEU A 193 8.28 -6.64 1.42
N VAL A 194 8.66 -5.60 2.14
CA VAL A 194 7.72 -4.67 2.76
C VAL A 194 7.94 -3.26 2.20
N TYR A 195 6.86 -2.60 1.78
CA TYR A 195 6.88 -1.17 1.47
C TYR A 195 6.24 -0.39 2.61
N ILE A 196 7.04 0.40 3.32
CA ILE A 196 6.60 1.19 4.48
C ILE A 196 6.19 2.58 4.00
N LEU A 197 4.95 3.00 4.30
CA LEU A 197 4.47 4.32 3.90
C LEU A 197 5.04 5.43 4.77
N LYS A 198 5.44 6.53 4.12
CA LYS A 198 5.99 7.72 4.78
C LYS A 198 4.94 8.34 5.69
N GLY A 199 5.23 8.41 6.99
CA GLY A 199 4.35 9.02 7.99
C GLY A 199 3.39 8.07 8.70
N SER A 200 3.45 6.76 8.45
CA SER A 200 2.76 5.77 9.31
C SER A 200 3.45 4.40 9.27
N PRO A 201 4.01 3.91 10.38
CA PRO A 201 4.63 2.58 10.43
C PRO A 201 3.59 1.44 10.39
N ASP A 202 2.33 1.74 10.72
CA ASP A 202 1.23 0.79 10.78
C ASP A 202 0.62 0.49 9.40
N SER A 203 0.86 1.37 8.44
CA SER A 203 0.35 1.24 7.07
C SER A 203 1.51 0.91 6.13
N ARG A 204 1.50 -0.34 5.64
CA ARG A 204 2.58 -0.90 4.84
C ARG A 204 2.05 -1.99 3.92
N PHE A 205 2.69 -2.18 2.79
CA PHE A 205 2.38 -3.28 1.88
C PHE A 205 3.35 -4.42 2.14
N GLU A 206 2.85 -5.55 2.64
CA GLU A 206 3.65 -6.75 2.87
C GLU A 206 3.48 -7.71 1.70
N PHE A 207 4.48 -7.79 0.83
CA PHE A 207 4.45 -8.64 -0.35
C PHE A 207 5.13 -9.99 -0.09
N ARG A 208 4.49 -11.06 -0.54
CA ARG A 208 5.14 -12.37 -0.67
C ARG A 208 6.09 -12.30 -1.87
N ALA A 209 7.38 -12.37 -1.60
CA ALA A 209 8.43 -12.09 -2.58
C ALA A 209 9.65 -12.94 -2.29
N GLN A 210 10.24 -13.54 -3.31
CA GLN A 210 11.52 -14.25 -3.16
C GLN A 210 12.59 -13.52 -3.97
N ILE A 211 13.82 -13.46 -3.47
CA ILE A 211 14.94 -12.99 -4.30
C ILE A 211 15.06 -13.95 -5.50
N GLN A 212 15.15 -13.38 -6.70
CA GLN A 212 15.05 -14.14 -7.95
C GLN A 212 16.20 -15.14 -8.12
N SER A 213 17.39 -14.80 -7.64
CA SER A 213 18.59 -15.62 -7.72
C SER A 213 19.14 -15.88 -6.32
N PRO A 214 19.59 -17.12 -6.02
CA PRO A 214 20.30 -17.41 -4.77
C PRO A 214 21.66 -16.72 -4.69
N THR A 215 22.15 -16.19 -5.81
CA THR A 215 23.39 -15.42 -5.89
C THR A 215 23.09 -14.03 -6.46
N ILE A 216 23.43 -12.99 -5.70
CA ILE A 216 23.40 -11.61 -6.15
C ILE A 216 24.80 -11.21 -6.60
N TYR A 217 24.89 -10.56 -7.76
CA TYR A 217 26.11 -9.92 -8.26
C TYR A 217 26.02 -8.42 -7.99
N PRO A 218 26.72 -7.89 -6.98
CA PRO A 218 26.63 -6.50 -6.55
C PRO A 218 26.91 -5.47 -7.64
N GLN A 219 27.69 -5.84 -8.65
CA GLN A 219 28.05 -4.98 -9.79
C GLN A 219 26.83 -4.63 -10.67
N GLU A 220 25.74 -5.41 -10.61
CA GLU A 220 24.49 -5.09 -11.29
C GLU A 220 23.74 -3.91 -10.63
N GLY A 221 24.12 -3.52 -9.41
CA GLY A 221 23.49 -2.40 -8.70
C GLY A 221 22.01 -2.61 -8.40
N ALA A 222 21.52 -3.86 -8.44
CA ALA A 222 20.12 -4.18 -8.26
C ALA A 222 19.91 -5.50 -7.51
N ILE A 223 18.84 -5.57 -6.73
CA ILE A 223 18.31 -6.81 -6.17
C ILE A 223 16.97 -7.09 -6.82
N LYS A 224 16.87 -8.24 -7.50
CA LYS A 224 15.65 -8.66 -8.23
C LYS A 224 14.80 -9.57 -7.35
N PHE A 225 13.51 -9.29 -7.28
CA PHE A 225 12.53 -10.05 -6.51
C PHE A 225 11.43 -10.58 -7.41
N LEU A 226 11.07 -11.85 -7.22
CA LEU A 226 9.89 -12.49 -7.78
C LEU A 226 8.71 -12.38 -6.80
N LEU A 227 7.78 -11.49 -7.10
CA LEU A 227 6.53 -11.32 -6.36
C LEU A 227 5.57 -12.46 -6.66
N GLY A 228 4.85 -12.92 -5.64
CA GLY A 228 3.84 -13.97 -5.74
C GLY A 228 4.43 -15.38 -5.61
N ALA A 229 5.76 -15.48 -5.43
CA ALA A 229 6.42 -16.71 -5.06
C ALA A 229 5.85 -17.28 -3.75
N GLY A 230 5.43 -18.55 -3.77
CA GLY A 230 4.87 -19.24 -2.60
C GLY A 230 3.39 -18.94 -2.28
N ALA A 231 2.67 -18.18 -3.11
CA ALA A 231 1.24 -17.97 -2.90
C ALA A 231 0.40 -19.13 -3.49
N LYS A 232 -0.49 -19.70 -2.66
CA LYS A 232 -1.21 -20.97 -2.91
C LYS A 232 -2.12 -21.00 -4.16
N LYS A 233 -2.44 -19.84 -4.74
CA LYS A 233 -3.42 -19.70 -5.84
C LYS A 233 -2.93 -18.82 -7.00
N THR A 234 -1.62 -18.58 -7.09
CA THR A 234 -1.07 -17.68 -8.11
C THR A 234 -0.89 -18.46 -9.40
N SER A 235 -1.60 -18.08 -10.47
CA SER A 235 -1.24 -18.55 -11.81
C SER A 235 0.17 -18.05 -12.14
N PRO A 236 0.95 -18.75 -12.97
CA PRO A 236 2.28 -18.28 -13.39
C PRO A 236 2.26 -16.84 -13.96
N LYS A 237 1.13 -16.45 -14.57
CA LYS A 237 0.89 -15.09 -15.10
C LYS A 237 0.75 -14.00 -14.03
N ALA A 238 0.53 -14.36 -12.77
CA ALA A 238 0.44 -13.41 -11.66
C ALA A 238 1.76 -13.25 -10.90
N GLN A 239 2.82 -13.97 -11.28
CA GLN A 239 4.16 -13.68 -10.80
C GLN A 239 4.73 -12.46 -11.53
N LYS A 240 5.38 -11.58 -10.77
CA LYS A 240 5.94 -10.33 -11.31
C LYS A 240 7.34 -10.13 -10.75
N THR A 241 8.29 -9.82 -11.61
CA THR A 241 9.63 -9.43 -11.18
C THR A 241 9.67 -7.93 -10.93
N ILE A 242 10.22 -7.52 -9.79
CA ILE A 242 10.60 -6.14 -9.52
C ILE A 242 12.09 -6.06 -9.23
N SER A 243 12.73 -4.95 -9.59
CA SER A 243 14.15 -4.70 -9.31
C SER A 243 14.25 -3.48 -8.41
N LEU A 244 14.91 -3.64 -7.28
CA LEU A 244 15.29 -2.52 -6.41
C LEU A 244 16.73 -2.13 -6.77
N TYR A 245 16.93 -0.89 -7.17
CA TYR A 245 18.21 -0.35 -7.60
C TYR A 245 18.89 0.41 -6.46
N GLY A 246 20.20 0.32 -6.37
CA GLY A 246 20.92 0.89 -5.25
C GLY A 246 22.42 0.65 -5.31
N ALA A 247 23.09 1.11 -4.27
CA ALA A 247 24.52 0.97 -4.11
C ALA A 247 24.85 0.02 -2.96
N TRP A 248 25.76 -0.91 -3.21
CA TRP A 248 26.35 -1.73 -2.17
C TRP A 248 27.44 -0.93 -1.45
N LYS A 249 27.41 -0.94 -0.12
CA LYS A 249 28.43 -0.31 0.73
C LYS A 249 28.87 -1.24 1.84
N PHE A 250 30.14 -1.14 2.20
CA PHE A 250 30.69 -1.76 3.39
C PHE A 250 30.81 -0.74 4.50
N SER A 251 30.51 -1.15 5.73
CA SER A 251 30.79 -0.34 6.92
C SER A 251 31.54 -1.16 7.96
N LYS A 252 32.43 -0.49 8.69
CA LYS A 252 33.25 -1.10 9.75
C LYS A 252 32.43 -1.68 10.90
N ARG A 253 31.16 -1.26 11.06
CA ARG A 253 30.27 -1.65 12.18
C ARG A 253 29.14 -2.60 11.76
N LEU A 254 28.53 -2.40 10.59
CA LEU A 254 27.30 -3.11 10.17
C LEU A 254 27.56 -4.22 9.14
N GLY A 255 28.77 -4.34 8.60
CA GLY A 255 29.05 -5.29 7.53
C GLY A 255 28.68 -4.73 6.16
N LEU A 256 27.69 -5.34 5.51
CA LEU A 256 27.27 -5.00 4.14
C LEU A 256 25.88 -4.33 4.15
N SER A 257 25.71 -3.25 3.41
CA SER A 257 24.43 -2.59 3.23
C SER A 257 24.12 -2.34 1.76
N PHE A 258 22.84 -2.39 1.41
CA PHE A 258 22.32 -1.96 0.12
C PHE A 258 21.51 -0.68 0.30
N GLU A 259 22.02 0.41 -0.23
CA GLU A 259 21.43 1.74 -0.13
C GLU A 259 20.56 2.05 -1.33
N ILE A 260 19.28 2.32 -1.07
CA ILE A 260 18.32 2.71 -2.09
C ILE A 260 18.09 4.22 -1.98
N ASP A 261 18.30 4.92 -3.09
CA ASP A 261 18.05 6.36 -3.21
C ASP A 261 16.61 6.62 -3.70
N TYR A 262 15.89 7.47 -2.95
CA TYR A 262 14.51 7.87 -3.21
C TYR A 262 14.38 9.36 -3.62
N GLN A 263 15.49 10.03 -3.98
CA GLN A 263 15.59 11.43 -4.45
C GLN A 263 15.13 12.54 -3.49
N GLU A 264 14.40 12.21 -2.41
CA GLU A 264 13.93 13.17 -1.39
C GLU A 264 14.87 13.27 -0.18
N GLU A 265 16.18 13.30 -0.42
CA GLU A 265 17.26 13.35 0.60
C GLU A 265 17.30 12.16 1.59
N LYS A 266 16.47 11.13 1.37
CA LYS A 266 16.40 9.96 2.23
C LYS A 266 16.93 8.72 1.50
N VAL A 267 18.21 8.45 1.70
CA VAL A 267 18.79 7.14 1.41
C VAL A 267 18.36 6.19 2.51
N VAL A 268 17.74 5.07 2.13
CA VAL A 268 17.40 4.01 3.09
C VAL A 268 18.28 2.80 2.82
N ALA A 269 19.04 2.41 3.84
CA ALA A 269 19.90 1.24 3.80
C ALA A 269 19.14 -0.02 4.26
N ALA A 270 19.13 -1.05 3.43
CA ALA A 270 18.93 -2.42 3.88
C ALA A 270 20.27 -2.93 4.40
N GLU A 271 20.39 -3.13 5.71
CA GLU A 271 21.60 -3.66 6.34
C GLU A 271 21.53 -5.18 6.40
N PHE A 272 22.67 -5.82 6.11
CA PHE A 272 22.82 -7.26 6.14
C PHE A 272 23.94 -7.68 7.07
N GLY A 273 23.66 -8.67 7.92
CA GLY A 273 24.74 -9.48 8.48
C GLY A 273 25.39 -10.32 7.39
N VAL A 274 26.69 -10.59 7.50
CA VAL A 274 27.44 -11.34 6.49
C VAL A 274 28.31 -12.42 7.09
N ASP A 275 28.25 -13.63 6.54
CA ASP A 275 29.26 -14.68 6.72
C ASP A 275 30.14 -14.71 5.48
N ALA A 276 31.46 -14.63 5.63
CA ALA A 276 32.38 -14.48 4.52
C ALA A 276 33.06 -15.81 4.21
N ALA A 277 33.03 -16.22 2.96
CA ALA A 277 33.81 -17.34 2.46
C ALA A 277 34.65 -16.88 1.26
N LEU A 278 35.97 -17.07 1.37
CA LEU A 278 36.89 -16.87 0.26
C LEU A 278 36.85 -18.11 -0.63
N ASN A 279 36.58 -17.95 -1.92
CA ASN A 279 36.64 -19.07 -2.85
C ASN A 279 37.98 -19.11 -3.60
N LYS A 280 38.33 -20.28 -4.15
CA LYS A 280 39.58 -20.51 -4.91
C LYS A 280 39.69 -19.64 -6.17
N ALA A 281 38.63 -18.95 -6.58
CA ALA A 281 38.56 -18.11 -7.78
C ALA A 281 38.77 -16.61 -7.50
N ASN A 282 39.33 -16.24 -6.34
CA ASN A 282 39.58 -14.86 -5.94
C ASN A 282 38.29 -14.00 -5.87
N GLN A 283 37.19 -14.64 -5.49
CA GLN A 283 35.93 -13.98 -5.18
C GLN A 283 35.59 -14.21 -3.71
N VAL A 284 34.82 -13.27 -3.16
CA VAL A 284 34.30 -13.36 -1.79
C VAL A 284 32.81 -13.55 -1.88
N SER A 285 32.31 -14.65 -1.31
CA SER A 285 30.88 -14.89 -1.13
C SER A 285 30.47 -14.44 0.26
N LEU A 286 29.45 -13.60 0.35
CA LEU A 286 28.87 -13.11 1.60
C LEU A 286 27.44 -13.63 1.76
N ALA A 287 27.24 -14.57 2.67
CA ALA A 287 25.90 -15.07 2.97
C ALA A 287 25.11 -14.01 3.75
N LEU A 288 24.00 -13.54 3.18
CA LEU A 288 23.25 -12.40 3.72
C LEU A 288 22.29 -12.83 4.84
N LYS A 289 22.24 -12.03 5.91
CA LYS A 289 21.33 -12.17 7.05
C LYS A 289 20.53 -10.89 7.27
N THR A 290 19.34 -10.99 7.85
CA THR A 290 18.58 -9.82 8.35
C THR A 290 19.32 -9.13 9.50
N LYS A 291 18.85 -7.96 9.93
CA LYS A 291 19.40 -7.25 11.10
C LYS A 291 19.35 -8.10 12.39
N GLU A 292 18.37 -8.99 12.49
CA GLU A 292 18.20 -9.92 13.60
C GLU A 292 19.04 -11.21 13.44
N GLY A 293 19.90 -11.29 12.43
CA GLY A 293 20.79 -12.42 12.18
C GLY A 293 20.15 -13.61 11.48
N LYS A 294 18.91 -13.50 10.99
CA LYS A 294 18.23 -14.60 10.28
C LYS A 294 18.78 -14.73 8.86
N PRO A 295 19.11 -15.94 8.38
CA PRO A 295 19.62 -16.12 7.03
C PRO A 295 18.57 -15.77 5.98
N LEU A 296 18.98 -15.02 4.95
CA LEU A 296 18.15 -14.74 3.77
C LEU A 296 18.23 -15.86 2.73
N GLY A 297 19.18 -16.80 2.87
CA GLY A 297 19.38 -17.89 1.92
C GLY A 297 19.89 -17.41 0.56
N VAL A 298 20.61 -16.28 0.56
CA VAL A 298 21.17 -15.65 -0.62
C VAL A 298 22.58 -15.18 -0.32
N ASP A 299 23.46 -15.39 -1.29
CA ASP A 299 24.85 -14.96 -1.24
C ASP A 299 25.07 -13.75 -2.14
N ALA A 300 25.81 -12.76 -1.65
CA ALA A 300 26.35 -11.69 -2.47
C ALA A 300 27.79 -12.03 -2.87
N VAL A 301 28.06 -12.19 -4.16
CA VAL A 301 29.38 -12.60 -4.66
C VAL A 301 30.12 -11.42 -5.25
N PHE A 302 31.23 -11.05 -4.60
CA PHE A 302 32.07 -9.92 -4.98
C PHE A 302 33.34 -10.40 -5.67
N THR A 303 33.72 -9.71 -6.75
CA THR A 303 35.04 -9.86 -7.34
C THR A 303 36.05 -9.02 -6.56
N HIS A 304 37.31 -9.46 -6.50
CA HIS A 304 38.37 -8.71 -5.83
C HIS A 304 38.51 -7.26 -6.34
N LYS A 305 38.36 -7.04 -7.66
CA LYS A 305 38.38 -5.70 -8.27
C LYS A 305 37.28 -4.79 -7.69
N PHE A 306 36.08 -5.33 -7.50
CA PHE A 306 34.95 -4.56 -6.98
C PHE A 306 35.07 -4.32 -5.46
N LEU A 307 35.61 -5.27 -4.70
CA LEU A 307 35.90 -5.08 -3.27
C LEU A 307 36.90 -3.95 -3.02
N LYS A 308 37.92 -3.84 -3.87
CA LYS A 308 38.88 -2.72 -3.86
C LYS A 308 38.20 -1.37 -4.08
N GLN A 309 37.25 -1.31 -5.00
CA GLN A 309 36.50 -0.08 -5.26
C GLN A 309 35.58 0.34 -4.10
N LEU A 310 35.18 -0.60 -3.26
CA LEU A 310 34.33 -0.37 -2.10
C LEU A 310 35.12 -0.20 -0.78
N ASP A 311 36.46 -0.10 -0.84
CA ASP A 311 37.35 -0.07 0.32
C ASP A 311 37.11 -1.22 1.33
N ALA A 312 36.64 -2.37 0.84
CA ALA A 312 36.17 -3.48 1.66
C ALA A 312 37.30 -4.34 2.25
N GLU A 313 38.55 -4.14 1.82
CA GLU A 313 39.72 -4.94 2.25
C GLU A 313 39.96 -4.87 3.76
N VAL A 314 39.72 -3.70 4.37
CA VAL A 314 39.88 -3.50 5.81
C VAL A 314 38.82 -4.27 6.60
N PHE A 315 37.58 -4.34 6.08
CA PHE A 315 36.51 -5.08 6.73
C PHE A 315 36.78 -6.59 6.74
N LEU A 316 37.23 -7.13 5.60
CA LEU A 316 37.54 -8.56 5.48
C LEU A 316 38.71 -8.95 6.41
N LYS A 317 39.79 -8.17 6.43
CA LYS A 317 40.93 -8.40 7.35
C LYS A 317 40.54 -8.35 8.83
N LEU A 318 39.69 -7.40 9.21
CA LEU A 318 39.20 -7.29 10.59
C LEU A 318 38.34 -8.48 11.01
N LYS A 319 37.56 -9.04 10.07
CA LYS A 319 36.72 -10.20 10.35
C LYS A 319 37.57 -11.47 10.53
N ASP A 320 38.50 -11.73 9.61
CA ASP A 320 39.44 -12.86 9.72
C ASP A 320 40.18 -12.83 11.06
N SER A 321 40.68 -11.66 11.49
CA SER A 321 41.36 -11.51 12.78
C SER A 321 40.47 -11.79 14.01
N LYS A 322 39.17 -11.51 13.93
CA LYS A 322 38.22 -11.77 15.02
C LYS A 322 37.84 -13.24 15.09
N ASP A 323 37.66 -13.89 13.95
CA ASP A 323 37.37 -15.31 13.87
C ASP A 323 38.60 -16.13 14.33
N GLU A 324 39.82 -15.71 13.98
CA GLU A 324 41.07 -16.25 14.52
C GLU A 324 41.22 -15.99 16.04
N ALA A 325 40.86 -14.80 16.53
CA ALA A 325 40.86 -14.49 17.96
C ALA A 325 39.84 -15.32 18.75
N ALA A 326 38.65 -15.55 18.20
CA ALA A 326 37.62 -16.38 18.83
C ALA A 326 38.03 -17.87 18.85
N ALA A 327 38.65 -18.36 17.77
CA ALA A 327 39.19 -19.73 17.71
C ALA A 327 40.38 -19.93 18.65
N SER A 328 41.22 -18.91 18.85
CA SER A 328 42.37 -18.96 19.78
C SER A 328 41.97 -18.82 21.25
N ILE A 329 40.85 -18.16 21.57
CA ILE A 329 40.27 -18.16 22.93
C ILE A 329 39.53 -19.49 23.23
N GLY A 330 39.03 -20.19 22.20
CA GLY A 330 38.30 -21.46 22.32
C GLY A 330 39.15 -22.73 22.47
N MET A 331 40.48 -22.67 22.36
CA MET A 331 41.37 -23.82 22.60
C MET A 331 42.67 -23.44 23.29
N ARG A 332 42.67 -23.55 24.63
CA ARG A 332 43.67 -24.31 25.41
C ARG A 332 43.29 -24.23 26.90
N ILE A 333 42.64 -25.28 27.39
CA ILE A 333 42.85 -25.72 28.77
C ILE A 333 43.31 -27.17 28.68
N PRO A 334 44.63 -27.45 28.65
CA PRO A 334 45.13 -28.74 29.05
C PRO A 334 45.29 -28.72 30.57
N PHE A 335 44.42 -29.45 31.28
CA PHE A 335 44.81 -30.19 32.46
C PHE A 335 44.28 -31.61 32.30
#